data_AF-A0A401Q4A6-F1
#
_entry.id   AF-A0A401Q4A6-F1
#
_cell.length_a   1.000
_cell.length_b   1.000
_cell.length_c   1.000
_cell.angle_alpha   90.00
_cell.angle_beta   90.00
_cell.angle_gamma   90.00
#
_symmetry.space_group_name_H-M   'P 1'
#
loop_
_entity.id
_entity.type
_entity.pdbx_description
1 polymer ?
#
loop_
_entity_poly.entity_id
_entity_poly.type
_entity_poly.pdbx_seq_one_letter_code
_entity_poly.pdbx_strand_id
1 'polypeptide(L)'
;MPDKESPSSNSETEMDILPPLEENAFEQLIRIIRKDWKYMNFILEKLHVEKKYTVNLCNLVQLMLEPDPAVRTSVTALLDLQYVKESLVICGSWLSGKKKSPVGTEQVPFREGIDKLLEFMLVEIDVEEIQKIALKYIAYLLYESEVLESSERMVPVLISIMKHHKDCLELQARVCRILLKFAMKATEDSIEEGVLFSDTVINAILPIMESRQKFVELQQIICNLLMVLAGSEAAGKLIGMANGIQTIMRTLRIYIDNSHVCIPCCGALWSLVVISESQAVFPTIN
;
A
#
# COMPACT_ATOMS: atom_id res chain seq x y z
N MET A 1 52.73 -49.18 -18.01
CA MET A 1 51.70 -49.60 -17.06
C MET A 1 52.03 -48.95 -15.72
N PRO A 2 51.22 -47.99 -15.28
CA PRO A 2 51.04 -47.76 -13.86
C PRO A 2 49.58 -47.92 -13.43
N ASP A 3 49.47 -48.13 -12.13
CA ASP A 3 48.36 -48.64 -11.37
C ASP A 3 47.18 -47.69 -11.18
N LYS A 4 46.07 -48.33 -10.81
CA LYS A 4 44.86 -47.75 -10.23
C LYS A 4 45.19 -46.97 -8.96
N GLU A 5 44.69 -45.75 -8.85
CA GLU A 5 44.14 -45.22 -7.59
C GLU A 5 42.82 -44.50 -7.86
N SER A 6 41.91 -44.70 -6.93
CA SER A 6 40.46 -44.46 -6.90
C SER A 6 40.01 -43.00 -7.01
N PRO A 7 38.81 -42.72 -7.56
CA PRO A 7 38.11 -41.47 -7.32
C PRO A 7 37.29 -41.61 -6.04
N SER A 8 37.80 -41.11 -4.92
CA SER A 8 37.00 -40.86 -3.72
C SER A 8 37.17 -39.42 -3.30
N SER A 9 36.06 -38.84 -2.82
CA SER A 9 35.90 -37.50 -2.23
C SER A 9 36.03 -36.32 -3.18
N ASN A 10 34.93 -35.91 -3.82
CA ASN A 10 34.73 -34.53 -4.27
C ASN A 10 33.24 -34.13 -4.34
N SER A 11 32.37 -34.77 -3.55
CA SER A 11 30.94 -34.44 -3.51
C SER A 11 30.49 -33.70 -2.25
N GLU A 12 31.39 -33.46 -1.28
CA GLU A 12 31.02 -32.89 0.02
C GLU A 12 31.55 -31.46 0.25
N THR A 13 32.35 -30.90 -0.66
CA THR A 13 33.06 -29.63 -0.42
C THR A 13 32.56 -28.41 -1.20
N GLU A 14 31.48 -28.52 -1.98
CA GLU A 14 30.81 -27.36 -2.63
C GLU A 14 29.51 -26.91 -1.92
N MET A 15 29.13 -27.58 -0.83
CA MET A 15 27.86 -27.32 -0.12
C MET A 15 27.91 -26.15 0.90
N ASP A 16 29.05 -25.50 1.09
CA ASP A 16 29.29 -24.61 2.24
C ASP A 16 29.49 -23.12 1.90
N ILE A 17 28.99 -22.65 0.76
CA ILE A 17 29.02 -21.22 0.42
C ILE A 17 27.63 -20.75 -0.01
N LEU A 18 26.69 -20.70 0.95
CA LEU A 18 25.56 -19.79 0.84
C LEU A 18 25.73 -18.66 1.86
N PRO A 19 25.57 -17.38 1.44
CA PRO A 19 25.68 -16.24 2.33
C PRO A 19 24.63 -16.30 3.46
N PRO A 20 24.92 -15.70 4.63
CA PRO A 20 24.00 -15.68 5.76
C PRO A 20 22.66 -15.05 5.39
N LEU A 21 21.57 -15.68 5.85
CA LEU A 21 20.20 -15.35 5.45
C LEU A 21 19.64 -14.13 6.20
N GLU A 22 19.82 -12.92 5.63
CA GLU A 22 19.20 -11.66 6.07
C GLU A 22 17.69 -11.57 5.74
N GLU A 23 17.00 -10.48 6.12
CA GLU A 23 15.53 -10.30 5.95
C GLU A 23 15.02 -10.47 4.51
N ASN A 24 15.87 -10.26 3.49
CA ASN A 24 15.59 -10.51 2.06
C ASN A 24 16.03 -11.90 1.56
N ALA A 25 16.26 -12.86 2.47
CA ALA A 25 16.74 -14.20 2.17
C ALA A 25 15.94 -14.93 1.09
N PHE A 26 14.61 -14.78 1.07
CA PHE A 26 13.75 -15.55 0.16
C PHE A 26 13.99 -15.22 -1.31
N GLU A 27 14.12 -13.93 -1.66
CA GLU A 27 14.36 -13.50 -3.05
C GLU A 27 15.76 -13.90 -3.53
N GLN A 28 16.75 -13.83 -2.65
CA GLN A 28 18.12 -14.26 -2.96
C GLN A 28 18.17 -15.77 -3.20
N LEU A 29 17.48 -16.56 -2.38
CA LEU A 29 17.38 -18.01 -2.52
C LEU A 29 16.67 -18.41 -3.83
N ILE A 30 15.57 -17.74 -4.20
CA ILE A 30 14.90 -17.97 -5.49
C ILE A 30 15.81 -17.63 -6.66
N ARG A 31 16.59 -16.54 -6.58
CA ARG A 31 17.57 -16.19 -7.62
C ARG A 31 18.65 -17.24 -7.79
N ILE A 32 19.13 -17.85 -6.70
CA ILE A 32 20.11 -18.94 -6.75
C ILE A 32 19.51 -20.17 -7.44
N ILE A 33 18.29 -20.56 -7.07
CA ILE A 33 17.56 -21.68 -7.69
C ILE A 33 17.36 -21.44 -9.20
N ARG A 34 16.97 -20.22 -9.60
CA ARG A 34 16.77 -19.88 -11.03
C ARG A 34 18.07 -19.91 -11.83
N LYS A 35 19.23 -19.74 -11.19
CA LYS A 35 20.55 -19.83 -11.84
C LYS A 35 21.03 -21.27 -11.93
N ASP A 36 20.84 -22.06 -10.88
CA ASP A 36 21.21 -23.48 -10.86
C ASP A 36 20.21 -24.31 -10.04
N TRP A 37 19.44 -25.13 -10.75
CA TRP A 37 18.38 -25.97 -10.19
C TRP A 37 18.91 -27.05 -9.23
N LYS A 38 20.20 -27.40 -9.30
CA LYS A 38 20.80 -28.43 -8.44
C LYS A 38 20.66 -28.11 -6.95
N TYR A 39 20.60 -26.82 -6.61
CA TYR A 39 20.46 -26.36 -5.22
C TYR A 39 19.00 -26.35 -4.73
N MET A 40 18.03 -26.71 -5.55
CA MET A 40 16.60 -26.66 -5.19
C MET A 40 16.30 -27.45 -3.92
N ASN A 41 16.67 -28.73 -3.88
CA ASN A 41 16.35 -29.60 -2.74
C ASN A 41 17.01 -29.12 -1.45
N PHE A 42 18.27 -28.69 -1.53
CA PHE A 42 19.01 -28.13 -0.40
C PHE A 42 18.37 -26.83 0.14
N ILE A 43 17.93 -25.95 -0.75
CA ILE A 43 17.31 -24.67 -0.35
C ILE A 43 15.90 -24.89 0.22
N LEU A 44 15.11 -25.81 -0.35
CA LEU A 44 13.79 -26.15 0.19
C LEU A 44 13.89 -26.80 1.58
N GLU A 45 14.90 -27.63 1.82
CA GLU A 45 15.19 -28.21 3.13
C GLU A 45 15.54 -27.12 4.15
N LYS A 46 16.41 -26.17 3.79
CA LYS A 46 16.71 -25.01 4.64
C LYS A 46 15.49 -24.13 4.92
N LEU A 47 14.66 -23.84 3.92
CA LEU A 47 13.43 -23.06 4.11
C LEU A 47 12.45 -23.74 5.06
N HIS A 48 12.35 -25.07 4.99
CA HIS A 48 11.52 -25.86 5.89
C HIS A 48 12.07 -25.89 7.33
N VAL A 49 13.36 -26.20 7.49
CA VAL A 49 14.01 -26.42 8.79
C VAL A 49 14.34 -25.11 9.51
N GLU A 50 14.98 -24.16 8.83
CA GLU A 50 15.49 -22.93 9.46
C GLU A 50 14.43 -21.82 9.53
N LYS A 51 13.62 -21.67 8.47
CA LYS A 51 12.62 -20.58 8.37
C LYS A 51 11.18 -21.04 8.68
N LYS A 52 10.97 -22.34 8.99
CA LYS A 52 9.68 -22.93 9.35
C LYS A 52 8.60 -22.81 8.27
N TYR A 53 8.99 -22.83 6.99
CA TYR A 53 8.03 -22.77 5.88
C TYR A 53 7.26 -24.10 5.80
N THR A 54 6.00 -24.04 5.40
CA THR A 54 5.17 -25.24 5.28
C THR A 54 5.64 -26.11 4.11
N VAL A 55 5.52 -27.44 4.25
CA VAL A 55 5.85 -28.39 3.17
C VAL A 55 5.09 -28.07 1.89
N ASN A 56 3.83 -27.61 2.03
CA ASN A 56 3.00 -27.20 0.90
C ASN A 56 3.56 -25.98 0.15
N LEU A 57 4.15 -25.02 0.87
CA LEU A 57 4.82 -23.86 0.26
C LEU A 57 6.10 -24.28 -0.46
N CYS A 58 6.90 -25.18 0.13
CA CYS A 58 8.10 -25.71 -0.51
C CYS A 58 7.76 -26.46 -1.81
N ASN A 59 6.73 -27.31 -1.78
CA ASN A 59 6.24 -28.02 -2.97
C ASN A 59 5.73 -27.06 -4.05
N LEU A 60 5.05 -25.97 -3.64
CA LEU A 60 4.57 -24.95 -4.57
C LEU A 60 5.73 -24.24 -5.28
N VAL A 61 6.77 -23.85 -4.55
CA VAL A 61 7.97 -23.22 -5.10
C VAL A 61 8.66 -24.16 -6.11
N GLN A 62 8.72 -25.46 -5.80
CA GLN A 62 9.25 -26.47 -6.73
C GLN A 62 8.46 -26.51 -8.05
N LEU A 63 7.12 -26.60 -7.98
CA LEU A 63 6.28 -26.61 -9.18
C LEU A 63 6.39 -25.30 -10.00
N MET A 64 6.56 -24.17 -9.32
CA MET A 64 6.67 -22.86 -9.95
C MET A 64 8.02 -22.61 -10.61
N LEU A 65 9.09 -23.23 -10.15
CA LEU A 65 10.45 -22.96 -10.61
C LEU A 65 11.01 -24.06 -11.53
N GLU A 66 10.22 -25.11 -11.84
CA GLU A 66 10.61 -26.22 -12.72
C GLU A 66 11.38 -25.75 -13.98
N PRO A 67 12.61 -26.27 -14.22
CA PRO A 67 13.50 -25.81 -15.29
C PRO A 67 12.98 -26.11 -16.69
N ASP A 68 12.22 -27.20 -16.87
CA ASP A 68 11.60 -27.52 -18.16
C ASP A 68 10.28 -26.74 -18.33
N PRO A 69 10.19 -25.79 -19.27
CA PRO A 69 8.96 -25.03 -19.52
C PRO A 69 7.77 -25.90 -19.92
N ALA A 70 8.00 -27.10 -20.48
CA ALA A 70 6.94 -28.01 -20.89
C ALA A 70 6.31 -28.75 -19.69
N VAL A 71 7.08 -28.96 -18.63
CA VAL A 71 6.64 -29.65 -17.40
C VAL A 71 6.24 -28.65 -16.32
N ARG A 72 6.73 -27.42 -16.42
CA ARG A 72 6.41 -26.33 -15.49
C ARG A 72 4.91 -26.14 -15.37
N THR A 73 4.43 -26.19 -14.13
CA THR A 73 3.00 -26.13 -13.85
C THR A 73 2.45 -24.78 -14.29
N SER A 74 1.41 -24.81 -15.12
CA SER A 74 0.74 -23.59 -15.58
C SER A 74 0.08 -22.87 -14.41
N VAL A 75 -0.11 -21.55 -14.56
CA VAL A 75 -0.84 -20.76 -13.56
C VAL A 75 -2.22 -21.35 -13.28
N THR A 76 -2.92 -21.85 -14.30
CA THR A 76 -4.23 -22.50 -14.14
C THR A 76 -4.17 -23.75 -13.27
N ALA A 77 -3.15 -24.60 -13.45
CA ALA A 77 -2.98 -25.81 -12.65
C ALA A 77 -2.53 -25.49 -11.21
N LEU A 78 -1.75 -24.42 -11.00
CA LEU A 78 -1.39 -23.95 -9.66
C LEU A 78 -2.61 -23.50 -8.85
N LEU A 79 -3.59 -22.87 -9.51
CA LEU A 79 -4.84 -22.46 -8.87
C LEU A 79 -5.66 -23.64 -8.36
N ASP A 80 -5.45 -24.83 -8.92
CA ASP A 80 -6.18 -26.02 -8.50
C ASP A 80 -5.64 -26.68 -7.24
N LEU A 81 -4.41 -26.32 -6.83
CA LEU A 81 -3.78 -26.84 -5.62
C LEU A 81 -4.52 -26.37 -4.37
N GLN A 82 -4.84 -27.30 -3.46
CA GLN A 82 -5.61 -27.03 -2.24
C GLN A 82 -4.95 -25.95 -1.37
N TYR A 83 -3.63 -26.02 -1.18
CA TYR A 83 -2.88 -25.02 -0.43
C TYR A 83 -2.97 -23.62 -1.04
N VAL A 84 -2.94 -23.53 -2.38
CA VAL A 84 -3.10 -22.26 -3.10
C VAL A 84 -4.53 -21.75 -2.90
N LYS A 85 -5.55 -22.60 -3.06
CA LYS A 85 -6.95 -22.22 -2.81
C LYS A 85 -7.17 -21.67 -1.40
N GLU A 86 -6.64 -22.35 -0.38
CA GLU A 86 -6.71 -21.93 1.03
C GLU A 86 -5.97 -20.61 1.28
N SER A 87 -4.76 -20.48 0.74
CA SER A 87 -3.98 -19.23 0.82
C SER A 87 -4.72 -18.07 0.13
N LEU A 88 -5.37 -18.34 -1.01
CA LEU A 88 -6.19 -17.38 -1.73
C LEU A 88 -7.46 -17.01 -0.94
N VAL A 89 -8.08 -17.94 -0.21
CA VAL A 89 -9.18 -17.60 0.73
C VAL A 89 -8.67 -16.64 1.79
N ILE A 90 -7.55 -16.96 2.44
CA ILE A 90 -6.98 -16.17 3.54
C ILE A 90 -6.63 -14.75 3.08
N CYS A 91 -6.06 -14.62 1.90
CA CYS A 91 -5.70 -13.32 1.31
C CYS A 91 -6.91 -12.57 0.70
N GLY A 92 -8.11 -13.18 0.70
CA GLY A 92 -9.29 -12.62 0.03
C GLY A 92 -9.09 -12.46 -1.48
N SER A 93 -8.34 -13.37 -2.09
CA SER A 93 -8.04 -13.36 -3.52
C SER A 93 -9.18 -13.98 -4.32
N TRP A 94 -9.55 -13.29 -5.40
CA TRP A 94 -10.55 -13.68 -6.40
C TRP A 94 -10.36 -15.07 -7.02
N LEU A 95 -9.13 -15.61 -7.02
CA LEU A 95 -8.80 -16.90 -7.65
C LEU A 95 -9.22 -18.12 -6.81
N SER A 96 -9.76 -17.91 -5.61
CA SER A 96 -10.06 -18.99 -4.65
C SER A 96 -11.21 -19.93 -5.05
N GLY A 97 -12.02 -19.58 -6.06
CA GLY A 97 -13.00 -20.47 -6.70
C GLY A 97 -14.14 -21.02 -5.84
N LYS A 98 -14.14 -20.83 -4.51
CA LYS A 98 -15.18 -21.34 -3.59
C LYS A 98 -15.61 -20.28 -2.58
N LYS A 99 -16.47 -19.38 -3.04
CA LYS A 99 -17.74 -18.95 -2.44
C LYS A 99 -18.17 -17.67 -3.15
N LYS A 100 -19.47 -17.61 -3.44
CA LYS A 100 -20.23 -16.47 -3.99
C LYS A 100 -19.40 -15.19 -3.96
N SER A 101 -18.98 -14.77 -5.15
CA SER A 101 -18.46 -13.42 -5.39
C SER A 101 -19.31 -12.45 -4.57
N PRO A 102 -18.71 -11.62 -3.69
CA PRO A 102 -19.40 -10.42 -3.29
C PRO A 102 -19.73 -9.72 -4.59
N VAL A 103 -21.03 -9.55 -4.84
CA VAL A 103 -21.59 -8.97 -6.06
C VAL A 103 -20.67 -7.86 -6.58
N GLY A 104 -20.09 -8.03 -7.77
CA GLY A 104 -19.39 -6.95 -8.49
C GLY A 104 -17.90 -7.16 -8.81
N THR A 105 -17.19 -8.16 -8.28
CA THR A 105 -15.74 -8.31 -8.56
C THR A 105 -15.39 -8.65 -10.01
N GLU A 106 -16.28 -9.32 -10.75
CA GLU A 106 -16.07 -9.66 -12.17
C GLU A 106 -16.19 -8.44 -13.11
N GLN A 107 -16.73 -7.32 -12.63
CA GLN A 107 -16.96 -6.12 -13.43
C GLN A 107 -15.79 -5.13 -13.37
N VAL A 108 -14.92 -5.22 -12.36
CA VAL A 108 -13.88 -4.21 -12.14
C VAL A 108 -12.70 -4.42 -13.11
N PRO A 109 -12.37 -3.45 -13.99
CA PRO A 109 -11.45 -3.64 -15.09
C PRO A 109 -9.96 -3.50 -14.67
N PHE A 110 -9.48 -4.30 -13.71
CA PHE A 110 -8.11 -4.18 -13.18
C PHE A 110 -7.00 -4.33 -14.24
N ARG A 111 -7.26 -5.12 -15.29
CA ARG A 111 -6.29 -5.41 -16.34
C ARG A 111 -6.26 -4.38 -17.47
N GLU A 112 -7.20 -3.44 -17.48
CA GLU A 112 -7.35 -2.45 -18.55
C GLU A 112 -6.66 -1.11 -18.24
N GLY A 113 -5.95 -1.05 -17.11
CA GLY A 113 -5.20 0.13 -16.68
C GLY A 113 -5.96 1.02 -15.69
N ILE A 114 -5.23 1.96 -15.09
CA ILE A 114 -5.77 2.84 -14.05
C ILE A 114 -6.91 3.72 -14.57
N ASP A 115 -6.85 4.18 -15.82
CA ASP A 115 -7.86 5.06 -16.40
C ASP A 115 -9.22 4.38 -16.53
N LYS A 116 -9.23 3.12 -17.02
CA LYS A 116 -10.45 2.32 -17.13
C LYS A 116 -11.02 1.97 -15.77
N LEU A 117 -10.16 1.72 -14.79
CA LEU A 117 -10.59 1.53 -13.41
C LEU A 117 -11.26 2.79 -12.85
N LEU A 118 -10.68 3.97 -13.06
CA LEU A 118 -11.23 5.24 -12.58
C LEU A 118 -12.58 5.57 -13.23
N GLU A 119 -12.69 5.38 -14.55
CA GLU A 119 -13.97 5.50 -15.28
C GLU A 119 -15.02 4.56 -14.68
N PHE A 120 -14.66 3.29 -14.47
CA PHE A 120 -15.56 2.30 -13.87
C PHE A 120 -15.99 2.66 -12.45
N MET A 121 -15.06 3.14 -11.61
CA MET A 121 -15.39 3.60 -10.24
C MET A 121 -16.38 4.76 -10.24
N LEU A 122 -16.31 5.66 -11.23
CA LEU A 122 -17.27 6.77 -11.38
C LEU A 122 -18.63 6.29 -11.87
N VAL A 123 -18.68 5.31 -12.79
CA VAL A 123 -19.94 4.72 -13.25
C VAL A 123 -20.64 3.98 -12.11
N GLU A 124 -19.89 3.18 -11.35
CA GLU A 124 -20.38 2.40 -10.22
C GLU A 124 -20.22 3.15 -8.88
N ILE A 125 -20.32 4.48 -8.91
CA ILE A 125 -20.06 5.30 -7.73
C ILE A 125 -20.99 4.96 -6.57
N ASP A 126 -22.23 4.51 -6.84
CA ASP A 126 -23.22 4.17 -5.80
C ASP A 126 -22.88 2.87 -5.05
N VAL A 127 -22.02 2.01 -5.62
CA VAL A 127 -21.76 0.66 -5.09
C VAL A 127 -20.54 0.67 -4.17
N GLU A 128 -20.77 0.82 -2.87
CA GLU A 128 -19.73 0.88 -1.83
C GLU A 128 -18.71 -0.26 -1.92
N GLU A 129 -19.15 -1.50 -2.20
CA GLU A 129 -18.25 -2.67 -2.27
C GLU A 129 -17.28 -2.58 -3.45
N ILE A 130 -17.74 -2.07 -4.60
CA ILE A 130 -16.88 -1.82 -5.77
C ILE A 130 -15.82 -0.78 -5.41
N GLN A 131 -16.21 0.31 -4.74
CA GLN A 131 -15.27 1.33 -4.30
C GLN A 131 -14.23 0.75 -3.34
N LYS A 132 -14.64 -0.08 -2.38
CA LYS A 132 -13.73 -0.75 -1.44
C LYS A 132 -12.70 -1.62 -2.15
N ILE A 133 -13.13 -2.43 -3.13
CA ILE A 133 -12.25 -3.32 -3.88
C ILE A 133 -11.27 -2.50 -4.74
N ALA A 134 -11.78 -1.50 -5.46
CA ALA A 134 -10.96 -0.66 -6.34
C ALA A 134 -9.93 0.17 -5.54
N LEU A 135 -10.32 0.74 -4.40
CA LEU A 135 -9.40 1.47 -3.51
C LEU A 135 -8.32 0.54 -2.93
N LYS A 136 -8.64 -0.72 -2.63
CA LYS A 136 -7.64 -1.72 -2.19
C LYS A 136 -6.60 -1.96 -3.29
N TYR A 137 -7.04 -2.03 -4.55
CA TYR A 137 -6.13 -2.16 -5.69
C TYR A 137 -5.26 -0.91 -5.90
N ILE A 138 -5.84 0.29 -5.83
CA ILE A 138 -5.07 1.56 -5.90
C ILE A 138 -4.01 1.61 -4.80
N ALA A 139 -4.37 1.21 -3.56
CA ALA A 139 -3.42 1.16 -2.46
C ALA A 139 -2.28 0.14 -2.66
N TYR A 140 -2.54 -0.95 -3.39
CA TYR A 140 -1.52 -1.93 -3.80
C TYR A 140 -0.58 -1.34 -4.86
N LEU A 141 -1.12 -0.70 -5.90
CA LEU A 141 -0.30 -0.06 -6.94
C LEU A 141 0.63 1.02 -6.37
N LEU A 142 0.15 1.76 -5.36
CA LEU A 142 0.95 2.75 -4.63
C LEU A 142 2.16 2.14 -3.90
N TYR A 143 2.07 0.88 -3.46
CA TYR A 143 3.17 0.20 -2.78
C TYR A 143 4.30 -0.14 -3.77
N GLU A 144 3.95 -0.49 -5.01
CA GLU A 144 4.90 -0.79 -6.09
C GLU A 144 5.52 0.47 -6.72
N SER A 145 5.22 1.67 -6.20
CA SER A 145 5.76 2.97 -6.64
C SER A 145 5.42 3.41 -8.08
N GLU A 146 4.39 2.84 -8.71
CA GLU A 146 4.09 3.06 -10.14
C GLU A 146 3.17 4.28 -10.44
N VAL A 147 2.72 5.09 -9.46
CA VAL A 147 1.46 5.84 -9.67
C VAL A 147 1.45 7.34 -9.33
N LEU A 148 2.59 8.03 -9.26
CA LEU A 148 2.54 9.50 -9.09
C LEU A 148 2.04 10.22 -10.35
N GLU A 149 2.40 9.71 -11.54
CA GLU A 149 2.02 10.30 -12.83
C GLU A 149 0.49 10.35 -13.05
N SER A 150 -0.27 9.47 -12.39
CA SER A 150 -1.73 9.45 -12.52
C SER A 150 -2.45 10.18 -11.38
N SER A 151 -1.72 10.84 -10.47
CA SER A 151 -2.30 11.55 -9.31
C SER A 151 -3.32 12.62 -9.73
N GLU A 152 -3.05 13.36 -10.81
CA GLU A 152 -3.97 14.38 -11.34
C GLU A 152 -5.36 13.83 -11.70
N ARG A 153 -5.41 12.57 -12.17
CA ARG A 153 -6.65 11.89 -12.55
C ARG A 153 -7.29 11.16 -11.39
N MET A 154 -6.49 10.57 -10.50
CA MET A 154 -6.98 9.81 -9.35
C MET A 154 -7.59 10.70 -8.28
N VAL A 155 -6.96 11.83 -7.93
CA VAL A 155 -7.41 12.68 -6.82
C VAL A 155 -8.87 13.15 -7.01
N PRO A 156 -9.30 13.67 -8.17
CA PRO A 156 -10.71 14.05 -8.38
C PRO A 156 -11.71 12.91 -8.18
N VAL A 157 -11.36 11.69 -8.60
CA VAL A 157 -12.21 10.49 -8.42
C VAL A 157 -12.30 10.12 -6.94
N LEU A 158 -11.16 10.10 -6.24
CA LEU A 158 -11.10 9.87 -4.80
C LEU A 158 -11.97 10.86 -4.02
N ILE A 159 -11.89 12.15 -4.35
CA ILE A 159 -12.71 13.20 -3.73
C ILE A 159 -14.20 12.99 -4.05
N SER A 160 -14.54 12.56 -5.26
CA SER A 160 -15.93 12.26 -5.65
C SER A 160 -16.49 11.11 -4.83
N ILE A 161 -15.72 10.03 -4.64
CA ILE A 161 -16.10 8.90 -3.79
C ILE A 161 -16.31 9.35 -2.33
N MET A 162 -15.41 10.18 -1.79
CA MET A 162 -15.56 10.72 -0.43
C MET A 162 -16.84 11.55 -0.27
N LYS A 163 -17.14 12.40 -1.25
CA LYS A 163 -18.35 13.25 -1.21
C LYS A 163 -19.63 12.41 -1.32
N HIS A 164 -19.62 11.40 -2.18
CA HIS A 164 -20.77 10.52 -2.39
C HIS A 164 -21.02 9.64 -1.16
N HIS A 165 -19.96 9.00 -0.63
CA HIS A 165 -20.03 8.08 0.52
C HIS A 165 -19.66 8.74 1.85
N LYS A 166 -20.15 9.96 2.10
CA LYS A 166 -19.81 10.75 3.31
C LYS A 166 -20.12 10.05 4.65
N ASP A 167 -21.02 9.08 4.62
CA ASP A 167 -21.47 8.33 5.80
C ASP A 167 -20.73 7.00 6.01
N CYS A 168 -20.01 6.51 5.01
CA CYS A 168 -19.18 5.31 5.12
C CYS A 168 -17.79 5.67 5.67
N LEU A 169 -17.60 5.53 6.98
CA LEU A 169 -16.32 5.80 7.65
C LEU A 169 -15.15 4.99 7.09
N GLU A 170 -15.41 3.74 6.68
CA GLU A 170 -14.40 2.87 6.10
C GLU A 170 -13.87 3.43 4.77
N LEU A 171 -14.77 3.91 3.89
CA LEU A 171 -14.38 4.54 2.65
C LEU A 171 -13.64 5.86 2.89
N GLN A 172 -14.11 6.70 3.83
CA GLN A 172 -13.39 7.92 4.19
C GLN A 172 -11.95 7.62 4.64
N ALA A 173 -11.77 6.64 5.53
CA ALA A 173 -10.45 6.25 6.02
C ALA A 173 -9.55 5.66 4.92
N ARG A 174 -10.09 4.84 4.02
CA ARG A 174 -9.34 4.28 2.88
C ARG A 174 -8.88 5.38 1.93
N VAL A 175 -9.76 6.30 1.56
CA VAL A 175 -9.41 7.39 0.64
C VAL A 175 -8.40 8.34 1.29
N CYS A 176 -8.63 8.79 2.53
CA CYS A 176 -7.67 9.67 3.22
C CYS A 176 -6.29 9.01 3.36
N ARG A 177 -6.22 7.69 3.57
CA ARG A 177 -4.96 6.96 3.64
C ARG A 177 -4.24 6.89 2.28
N ILE A 178 -4.99 6.75 1.19
CA ILE A 178 -4.44 6.81 -0.17
C ILE A 178 -3.91 8.22 -0.46
N LEU A 179 -4.66 9.27 -0.13
CA LEU A 179 -4.23 10.66 -0.27
C LEU A 179 -2.97 10.98 0.55
N LEU A 180 -2.89 10.50 1.80
CA LEU A 180 -1.69 10.62 2.63
C LEU A 180 -0.48 9.96 1.98
N LYS A 181 -0.63 8.74 1.46
CA LYS A 181 0.45 8.04 0.76
C LYS A 181 0.90 8.80 -0.50
N PHE A 182 -0.04 9.32 -1.28
CA PHE A 182 0.31 10.18 -2.41
C PHE A 182 1.08 11.41 -1.95
N ALA A 183 0.64 12.07 -0.88
CA ALA A 183 1.25 13.31 -0.43
C ALA A 183 2.68 13.08 0.08
N MET A 184 2.88 12.02 0.87
CA MET A 184 4.21 11.62 1.32
C MET A 184 5.14 11.32 0.15
N LYS A 185 4.67 10.55 -0.83
CA LYS A 185 5.47 10.20 -2.00
C LYS A 185 5.78 11.41 -2.87
N ALA A 186 4.82 12.32 -3.05
CA ALA A 186 5.02 13.56 -3.78
C ALA A 186 6.06 14.47 -3.09
N THR A 187 6.01 14.58 -1.76
CA THR A 187 7.02 15.29 -0.96
C THR A 187 8.40 14.63 -1.06
N GLU A 188 8.50 13.29 -1.02
CA GLU A 188 9.78 12.58 -1.24
C GLU A 188 10.39 12.92 -2.61
N ASP A 189 9.56 12.98 -3.64
CA ASP A 189 9.96 13.28 -5.01
C ASP A 189 10.09 14.80 -5.27
N SER A 190 9.96 15.64 -4.22
CA SER A 190 10.01 17.12 -4.29
C SER A 190 8.96 17.76 -5.20
N ILE A 191 7.80 17.09 -5.33
CA ILE A 191 6.62 17.55 -6.08
C ILE A 191 5.58 18.04 -5.06
N GLU A 192 5.64 19.32 -4.71
CA GLU A 192 4.77 19.96 -3.71
C GLU A 192 3.72 20.90 -4.34
N GLU A 193 3.39 20.63 -5.60
CA GLU A 193 2.45 21.39 -6.41
C GLU A 193 1.46 20.44 -7.11
N GLY A 194 0.28 20.95 -7.49
CA GLY A 194 -0.73 20.19 -8.24
C GLY A 194 -2.00 19.85 -7.46
N VAL A 195 -2.84 18.99 -8.05
CA VAL A 195 -4.21 18.72 -7.57
C VAL A 195 -4.23 18.17 -6.13
N LEU A 196 -3.19 17.43 -5.73
CA LEU A 196 -3.07 16.87 -4.39
C LEU A 196 -2.89 17.93 -3.29
N PHE A 197 -2.20 19.02 -3.61
CA PHE A 197 -1.92 20.15 -2.71
C PHE A 197 -2.91 21.31 -2.90
N SER A 198 -4.04 21.05 -3.56
CA SER A 198 -5.05 22.06 -3.89
C SER A 198 -6.11 22.22 -2.80
N ASP A 199 -6.88 23.30 -2.93
CA ASP A 199 -8.04 23.60 -2.10
C ASP A 199 -9.11 22.50 -2.16
N THR A 200 -9.21 21.77 -3.28
CA THR A 200 -10.17 20.68 -3.45
C THR A 200 -9.97 19.56 -2.43
N VAL A 201 -8.72 19.20 -2.14
CA VAL A 201 -8.37 18.18 -1.14
C VAL A 201 -8.60 18.72 0.27
N ILE A 202 -8.13 19.94 0.54
CA ILE A 202 -8.26 20.60 1.85
C ILE A 202 -9.74 20.76 2.24
N ASN A 203 -10.56 21.27 1.33
CA ASN A 203 -12.00 21.46 1.54
C ASN A 203 -12.77 20.15 1.63
N ALA A 204 -12.22 19.03 1.16
CA ALA A 204 -12.82 17.72 1.36
C ALA A 204 -12.51 17.12 2.74
N ILE A 205 -11.28 17.26 3.24
CA ILE A 205 -10.84 16.59 4.48
C ILE A 205 -11.19 17.36 5.76
N LEU A 206 -11.20 18.70 5.73
CA LEU A 206 -11.50 19.50 6.93
C LEU A 206 -12.92 19.28 7.48
N PRO A 207 -13.99 19.24 6.66
CA PRO A 207 -15.34 18.94 7.16
C PRO A 207 -15.47 17.53 7.76
N ILE A 208 -14.70 16.57 7.26
CA ILE A 208 -14.68 15.20 7.80
C ILE A 208 -14.06 15.20 9.20
N MET A 209 -12.95 15.93 9.36
CA MET A 209 -12.30 16.13 10.65
C MET A 209 -13.27 16.73 11.68
N GLU A 210 -14.03 17.75 11.29
CA GLU A 210 -14.99 18.42 12.17
C GLU A 210 -16.21 17.57 12.52
N SER A 211 -16.75 16.82 11.56
CA SER A 211 -17.97 16.01 11.76
C SER A 211 -17.71 14.67 12.44
N ARG A 212 -16.51 14.08 12.28
CA ARG A 212 -16.17 12.73 12.77
C ARG A 212 -15.15 12.76 13.91
N GLN A 213 -15.33 13.68 14.84
CA GLN A 213 -14.40 13.89 15.97
C GLN A 213 -14.17 12.67 16.86
N LYS A 214 -15.04 11.65 16.86
CA LYS A 214 -14.94 10.49 17.75
C LYS A 214 -14.18 9.30 17.17
N PHE A 215 -13.85 9.32 15.87
CA PHE A 215 -13.20 8.19 15.21
C PHE A 215 -11.69 8.43 15.10
N VAL A 216 -10.97 7.93 16.10
CA VAL A 216 -9.55 8.22 16.35
C VAL A 216 -8.66 7.91 15.14
N GLU A 217 -8.89 6.77 14.48
CA GLU A 217 -8.07 6.34 13.34
C GLU A 217 -8.17 7.32 12.16
N LEU A 218 -9.37 7.79 11.82
CA LEU A 218 -9.55 8.79 10.76
C LEU A 218 -8.94 10.13 11.14
N GLN A 219 -9.06 10.54 12.40
CA GLN A 219 -8.43 11.77 12.90
C GLN A 219 -6.91 11.68 12.77
N GLN A 220 -6.29 10.57 13.17
CA GLN A 220 -4.86 10.35 12.98
C GLN A 220 -4.45 10.44 11.51
N ILE A 221 -5.19 9.80 10.59
CA ILE A 221 -4.89 9.84 9.16
C ILE A 221 -5.00 11.27 8.62
N ILE A 222 -6.09 11.99 8.96
CA ILE A 222 -6.32 13.36 8.49
C ILE A 222 -5.28 14.32 9.07
N CYS A 223 -4.91 14.20 10.34
CA CYS A 223 -3.87 15.03 10.95
C CYS A 223 -2.51 14.82 10.29
N ASN A 224 -2.13 13.56 10.00
CA ASN A 224 -0.90 13.28 9.26
C ASN A 224 -0.96 13.86 7.83
N LEU A 225 -2.11 13.75 7.15
CA LEU A 225 -2.27 14.34 5.81
C LEU A 225 -2.15 15.86 5.87
N LEU A 226 -2.81 16.53 6.82
CA LEU A 226 -2.69 17.98 7.00
C LEU A 226 -1.27 18.42 7.34
N MET A 227 -0.52 17.64 8.12
CA MET A 227 0.88 17.92 8.42
C MET A 227 1.74 17.90 7.15
N VAL A 228 1.56 16.88 6.30
CA VAL A 228 2.30 16.78 5.02
C VAL A 228 1.91 17.92 4.09
N LEU A 229 0.60 18.18 3.92
CA LEU A 229 0.12 19.28 3.07
C LEU A 229 0.59 20.64 3.58
N ALA A 230 0.61 20.88 4.89
CA ALA A 230 1.08 22.13 5.47
C ALA A 230 2.59 22.36 5.28
N GLY A 231 3.37 21.34 4.90
CA GLY A 231 4.76 21.49 4.49
C GLY A 231 4.93 22.34 3.23
N SER A 232 3.97 22.29 2.31
CA SER A 232 3.94 23.11 1.10
C SER A 232 3.43 24.52 1.42
N GLU A 233 4.15 25.56 0.96
CA GLU A 233 3.76 26.95 1.21
C GLU A 233 2.37 27.27 0.63
N ALA A 234 2.09 26.79 -0.59
CA ALA A 234 0.83 27.04 -1.28
C ALA A 234 -0.34 26.36 -0.55
N ALA A 235 -0.21 25.07 -0.23
CA ALA A 235 -1.24 24.34 0.49
C ALA A 235 -1.42 24.86 1.92
N GLY A 236 -0.34 25.23 2.62
CA GLY A 236 -0.39 25.83 3.94
C GLY A 236 -1.24 27.10 3.98
N LYS A 237 -1.09 28.00 2.99
CA LYS A 237 -1.95 29.19 2.86
C LYS A 237 -3.42 28.82 2.68
N LEU A 238 -3.71 27.84 1.83
CA LEU A 238 -5.07 27.35 1.60
C LEU A 238 -5.69 26.73 2.86
N ILE A 239 -4.92 25.97 3.65
CA ILE A 239 -5.35 25.44 4.95
C ILE A 239 -5.70 26.58 5.91
N GLY A 240 -4.87 27.63 5.96
CA GLY A 240 -5.13 28.82 6.76
C GLY A 240 -6.45 29.52 6.37
N MET A 241 -6.67 29.72 5.07
CA MET A 241 -7.90 30.33 4.54
C MET A 241 -9.15 29.49 4.77
N ALA A 242 -9.02 28.15 4.80
CA ALA A 242 -10.13 27.22 5.02
C ALA A 242 -10.47 26.98 6.51
N ASN A 243 -10.12 27.91 7.41
CA ASN A 243 -10.25 27.77 8.86
C ASN A 243 -9.50 26.55 9.46
N GLY A 244 -8.52 25.99 8.74
CA GLY A 244 -7.81 24.78 9.15
C GLY A 244 -7.11 24.90 10.50
N ILE A 245 -6.56 26.08 10.83
CA ILE A 245 -5.92 26.33 12.14
C ILE A 245 -6.89 26.09 13.30
N GLN A 246 -8.12 26.60 13.19
CA GLN A 246 -9.13 26.43 14.24
C GLN A 246 -9.55 24.97 14.38
N THR A 247 -9.70 24.27 13.25
CA THR A 247 -10.04 22.84 13.21
C THR A 247 -8.96 21.97 13.83
N ILE A 248 -7.68 22.24 13.52
CA ILE A 248 -6.54 21.54 14.10
C ILE A 248 -6.47 21.79 15.61
N MET A 249 -6.60 23.05 16.05
CA MET A 249 -6.62 23.41 17.48
C MET A 249 -7.75 22.73 18.25
N ARG A 250 -8.95 22.66 17.66
CA ARG A 250 -10.09 21.96 18.26
C ARG A 250 -9.80 20.46 18.40
N THR A 251 -9.22 19.84 17.39
CA THR A 251 -8.87 18.42 17.41
C THR A 251 -7.79 18.13 18.45
N LEU A 252 -6.77 18.99 18.56
CA LEU A 252 -5.73 18.89 19.57
C LEU A 252 -6.32 18.92 21.00
N ARG A 253 -7.33 19.78 21.25
CA ARG A 253 -8.01 19.84 22.55
C ARG A 253 -8.81 18.56 22.87
N ILE A 254 -9.43 17.95 21.86
CA ILE A 254 -10.20 16.71 22.03
C ILE A 254 -9.26 15.52 22.29
N TYR A 255 -8.11 15.49 21.63
CA TYR A 255 -7.17 14.38 21.62
C TYR A 255 -5.88 14.65 22.38
N ILE A 256 -5.91 15.50 23.42
CA ILE A 256 -4.71 15.98 24.11
C ILE A 256 -3.80 14.85 24.63
N ASP A 257 -4.40 13.72 25.02
CA ASP A 257 -3.70 12.54 25.54
C ASP A 257 -3.25 11.55 24.44
N ASN A 258 -3.58 11.80 23.17
CA ASN A 258 -3.25 10.92 22.06
C ASN A 258 -2.07 11.48 21.25
N SER A 259 -0.87 10.98 21.54
CA SER A 259 0.37 11.39 20.88
C SER A 259 0.33 11.26 19.34
N HIS A 260 -0.34 10.23 18.81
CA HIS A 260 -0.45 10.01 17.36
C HIS A 260 -1.33 11.05 16.65
N VAL A 261 -2.15 11.81 17.39
CA VAL A 261 -2.90 12.95 16.87
C VAL A 261 -2.17 14.26 17.19
N CYS A 262 -1.69 14.40 18.43
CA CYS A 262 -1.03 15.63 18.89
C CYS A 262 0.23 15.97 18.10
N ILE A 263 1.11 15.00 17.84
CA ILE A 263 2.36 15.22 17.10
C ILE A 263 2.08 15.79 15.71
N PRO A 264 1.26 15.15 14.84
CA PRO A 264 0.99 15.71 13.52
C PRO A 264 0.21 17.02 13.57
N CYS A 265 -0.69 17.23 14.54
CA CYS A 265 -1.33 18.53 14.74
C CYS A 265 -0.32 19.65 15.03
N CYS A 266 0.61 19.41 15.96
CA CYS A 266 1.66 20.37 16.30
C CYS A 266 2.60 20.61 15.11
N GLY A 267 2.95 19.56 14.36
CA GLY A 267 3.73 19.67 13.13
C GLY A 267 3.04 20.53 12.08
N ALA A 268 1.75 20.30 11.82
CA ALA A 268 0.96 21.11 10.91
C ALA A 268 0.91 22.59 11.38
N LEU A 269 0.63 22.83 12.66
CA LEU A 269 0.57 24.19 13.21
C LEU A 269 1.91 24.92 13.11
N TRP A 270 3.03 24.23 13.36
CA TRP A 270 4.36 24.80 13.20
C TRP A 270 4.60 25.27 11.77
N SER A 271 4.31 24.42 10.77
CA SER A 271 4.49 24.79 9.36
C SER A 271 3.59 25.97 8.97
N LEU A 272 2.33 25.97 9.40
CA LEU A 272 1.38 27.06 9.14
C LEU A 272 1.84 28.38 9.78
N VAL A 273 2.37 28.33 11.01
CA VAL A 273 2.91 29.48 11.72
C VAL A 273 4.09 30.08 10.96
N VAL A 274 5.06 29.25 10.56
CA VAL A 274 6.24 29.70 9.80
C VAL A 274 5.83 30.35 8.47
N ILE A 275 4.84 29.78 7.78
CA ILE A 275 4.30 30.34 6.53
C ILE A 275 3.58 31.67 6.78
N SER A 276 2.87 31.80 7.90
CA SER A 276 2.16 33.04 8.27
C SER A 276 3.08 34.15 8.82
N GLU A 277 4.21 33.81 9.45
CA GLU A 277 5.21 34.80 9.88
C GLU A 277 6.01 35.36 8.70
N SER A 278 6.20 34.55 7.65
CA SER A 278 6.69 34.99 6.33
C SER A 278 5.79 36.10 5.74
N GLN A 279 4.51 36.16 6.12
CA GLN A 279 3.55 37.18 5.70
C GLN A 279 2.61 37.59 6.85
N ALA A 280 3.14 38.28 7.87
CA ALA A 280 2.44 39.03 8.92
C ALA A 280 0.88 38.98 8.96
N VAL A 281 0.28 37.83 9.25
CA VAL A 281 -1.17 37.72 9.55
C VAL A 281 -1.40 36.58 10.54
N PHE A 282 -1.23 36.88 11.83
CA PHE A 282 -1.96 36.16 12.87
C PHE A 282 -3.20 36.96 13.23
N PRO A 283 -4.41 36.37 13.19
CA PRO A 283 -5.51 36.91 13.97
C PRO A 283 -5.16 36.69 15.44
N THR A 284 -5.16 37.78 16.19
CA THR A 284 -4.89 37.82 17.62
C THR A 284 -5.86 36.87 18.33
N ILE A 285 -5.32 35.94 19.11
CA ILE A 285 -6.10 35.04 19.95
C ILE A 285 -6.63 35.86 21.13
N ASN A 286 -7.93 36.12 21.15
CA ASN A 286 -8.69 36.59 22.32
C ASN A 286 -9.63 35.48 22.78
#